data_AF-A0A543HUB2-F1
#
_entry.id   AF-A0A543HUB2-F1
#
_cell.length_a   1.000
_cell.length_b   1.000
_cell.length_c   1.000
_cell.angle_alpha   90.00
_cell.angle_beta   90.00
_cell.angle_gamma   90.00
#
_symmetry.space_group_name_H-M   'P 1'
#
loop_
_entity.id
_entity.type
_entity.pdbx_description
1 polymer ?
#
loop_
_entity_poly.entity_id
_entity_poly.type
_entity_poly.pdbx_seq_one_letter_code
_entity_poly.pdbx_strand_id
1 'polypeptide(L)'
;MADLELNGTLDLVGAVELTADGGKVLVNTVEALVEDASGTAPAPVPLPQPSSPADQSTNVKCVKSLGAGVTAGGKTVVTTGLVLQGIWPGMIIRSTQNQRVTANMLPINVKQDTAVIFPSGSSVPIDTTGQ
;
A
#
# COMPACT_ATOMS: atom_id res chain seq x y z
N MET A 1 -22.19 -4.86 9.82
CA MET A 1 -21.13 -4.03 9.22
C MET A 1 -20.93 -4.54 7.81
N ALA A 2 -21.15 -3.67 6.82
CA ALA A 2 -21.08 -4.01 5.42
C ALA A 2 -19.83 -3.41 4.79
N ASP A 3 -19.12 -4.22 4.02
CA ASP A 3 -17.96 -3.80 3.25
C ASP A 3 -18.38 -3.00 2.01
N LEU A 4 -17.55 -2.06 1.58
CA LEU A 4 -17.71 -1.37 0.30
C LEU A 4 -16.83 -2.07 -0.73
N GLU A 5 -17.45 -2.72 -1.71
CA GLU A 5 -16.73 -3.49 -2.72
C GLU A 5 -16.64 -2.73 -4.06
N LEU A 6 -15.41 -2.50 -4.51
CA LEU A 6 -15.07 -1.90 -5.79
C LEU A 6 -14.67 -2.99 -6.78
N ASN A 7 -15.40 -3.08 -7.89
CA ASN A 7 -15.25 -4.16 -8.87
C ASN A 7 -15.21 -3.64 -10.30
N GLY A 8 -14.59 -4.43 -11.19
CA GLY A 8 -14.59 -4.18 -12.63
C GLY A 8 -13.67 -3.03 -13.04
N THR A 9 -14.06 -2.30 -14.08
CA THR A 9 -13.31 -1.14 -14.59
C THR A 9 -13.92 0.12 -13.99
N LEU A 10 -13.19 0.74 -13.06
CA LEU A 10 -13.66 1.88 -12.29
C LEU A 10 -12.48 2.83 -12.06
N ASP A 11 -12.65 4.11 -12.39
CA ASP A 11 -11.67 5.15 -12.07
C ASP A 11 -12.31 6.17 -11.13
N LEU A 12 -11.74 6.28 -9.93
CA LEU A 12 -12.13 7.25 -8.93
C LEU A 12 -11.28 8.51 -9.13
N VAL A 13 -11.90 9.58 -9.61
CA VAL A 13 -11.19 10.82 -9.98
C VAL A 13 -11.55 11.95 -9.02
N GLY A 14 -10.54 12.71 -8.61
CA GLY A 14 -10.70 13.86 -7.73
C GLY A 14 -10.76 13.50 -6.24
N ALA A 15 -11.49 14.30 -5.47
CA ALA A 15 -11.65 14.12 -4.03
C ALA A 15 -12.85 13.20 -3.76
N VAL A 16 -12.60 11.93 -3.43
CA VAL A 16 -13.63 10.92 -3.19
C VAL A 16 -13.42 10.29 -1.82
N GLU A 17 -14.43 10.36 -0.96
CA GLU A 17 -14.44 9.64 0.31
C GLU A 17 -15.22 8.32 0.15
N LEU A 18 -14.53 7.21 0.40
CA LEU A 18 -15.06 5.86 0.39
C LEU A 18 -15.49 5.49 1.81
N THR A 19 -16.79 5.40 2.03
CA THR A 19 -17.37 5.04 3.33
C THR A 19 -17.99 3.65 3.26
N ALA A 20 -17.48 2.73 4.07
CA ALA A 20 -18.12 1.44 4.34
C ALA A 20 -18.97 1.54 5.63
N ASP A 21 -20.04 0.76 5.74
CA ASP A 21 -20.92 0.76 6.92
C ASP A 21 -20.31 -0.09 8.04
N GLY A 22 -19.23 0.44 8.63
CA GLY A 22 -18.38 -0.23 9.61
C GLY A 22 -17.57 -1.43 9.08
N GLY A 23 -17.69 -1.74 7.79
CA GLY A 23 -16.82 -2.69 7.08
C GLY A 23 -15.55 -2.03 6.54
N LYS A 24 -14.89 -2.71 5.61
CA LYS A 24 -13.69 -2.24 4.92
C LYS A 24 -13.98 -1.92 3.46
N VAL A 25 -13.07 -1.15 2.85
CA VAL A 25 -13.04 -0.99 1.40
C VAL A 25 -12.30 -2.17 0.78
N LEU A 26 -13.00 -2.91 -0.07
CA LEU A 26 -12.49 -4.04 -0.83
C LEU A 26 -12.37 -3.68 -2.31
N VAL A 27 -11.36 -4.20 -2.98
CA VAL A 27 -11.15 -4.14 -4.42
C VAL A 27 -11.04 -5.57 -4.93
N ASN A 28 -11.99 -6.01 -5.76
CA ASN A 28 -12.09 -7.40 -6.22
C ASN A 28 -11.98 -8.41 -5.06
N THR A 29 -12.76 -8.21 -4.01
CA THR A 29 -12.77 -9.01 -2.75
C THR A 29 -11.53 -8.92 -1.86
N VAL A 30 -10.50 -8.12 -2.22
CA VAL A 30 -9.27 -7.94 -1.42
C VAL A 30 -9.27 -6.56 -0.78
N GLU A 31 -8.92 -6.46 0.50
CA GLU A 31 -8.84 -5.16 1.20
C GLU A 31 -7.90 -4.17 0.49
N ALA A 32 -8.39 -2.96 0.22
CA ALA A 32 -7.57 -1.86 -0.28
C ALA A 32 -6.56 -1.43 0.79
N LEU A 33 -5.39 -0.97 0.37
CA LEU A 33 -4.42 -0.35 1.26
C LEU A 33 -4.75 1.14 1.44
N VAL A 34 -4.59 1.66 2.65
CA VAL A 34 -4.57 3.10 2.93
C VAL A 34 -3.22 3.53 3.50
N GLU A 35 -2.94 4.84 3.54
CA GLU A 35 -1.74 5.36 4.22
C GLU A 35 -1.69 4.83 5.66
N ASP A 36 -0.47 4.62 6.18
CA ASP A 36 -0.14 3.80 7.36
C ASP A 36 -0.26 2.28 7.19
N ALA A 37 -0.70 1.77 6.03
CA ALA A 37 -0.59 0.34 5.72
C ALA A 37 0.86 -0.13 5.92
N SER A 38 1.03 -1.31 6.49
CA SER A 38 2.35 -1.79 6.88
C SER A 38 2.60 -3.25 6.51
N GLY A 39 3.88 -3.57 6.36
CA GLY A 39 4.38 -4.92 6.16
C GLY A 39 5.68 -5.14 6.92
N THR A 40 6.03 -6.41 7.12
CA THR A 40 7.27 -6.78 7.82
C THR A 40 8.33 -7.14 6.79
N ALA A 41 9.44 -6.40 6.78
CA ALA A 41 10.54 -6.69 5.87
C ALA A 41 11.21 -8.03 6.24
N PRO A 42 11.64 -8.82 5.24
CA PRO A 42 12.38 -10.05 5.51
C PRO A 42 13.76 -9.74 6.10
N ALA A 43 14.38 -10.77 6.68
CA ALA A 43 15.74 -10.72 7.18
C ALA A 43 16.71 -10.13 6.14
N PRO A 44 17.59 -9.18 6.54
CA PRO A 44 18.64 -8.71 5.65
C PRO A 44 19.53 -9.88 5.25
N VAL A 45 19.77 -10.05 3.94
CA VAL A 45 20.78 -10.98 3.47
C VAL A 45 22.15 -10.33 3.71
N PRO A 46 23.10 -10.99 4.38
CA PRO A 46 24.43 -10.44 4.61
C PRO A 46 25.13 -10.20 3.26
N LEU A 47 25.08 -8.97 2.77
CA LEU A 47 25.85 -8.51 1.62
C LEU A 47 26.96 -7.57 2.13
N PRO A 48 28.14 -7.53 1.48
CA PRO A 48 29.21 -6.60 1.83
C PRO A 48 28.92 -5.14 1.40
N GLN A 49 27.67 -4.69 1.51
CA GLN A 49 27.17 -3.41 1.00
C GLN A 49 27.11 -2.30 2.07
N PRO A 50 27.11 -1.01 1.66
CA PRO A 50 26.89 0.11 2.57
C PRO A 50 25.56 -0.05 3.32
N SER A 51 25.51 0.40 4.57
CA SER A 51 24.43 0.21 5.56
C SER A 51 23.04 -0.02 4.96
N SER A 52 22.54 -1.26 5.06
CA SER A 52 21.15 -1.60 4.79
C SER A 52 20.33 -1.51 6.09
N PRO A 53 18.97 -1.51 6.03
CA PRO A 53 18.18 -1.83 7.21
C PRO A 53 18.69 -3.16 7.81
N ALA A 54 19.17 -3.14 9.05
CA ALA A 54 19.71 -4.31 9.73
C ALA A 54 18.64 -5.07 10.54
N ASP A 55 17.49 -4.44 10.76
CA ASP A 55 16.54 -4.85 11.78
C ASP A 55 15.25 -5.42 11.17
N GLN A 56 14.96 -6.68 11.50
CA GLN A 56 13.74 -7.40 11.13
C GLN A 56 12.48 -6.83 11.79
N SER A 57 12.64 -5.95 12.78
CA SER A 57 11.53 -5.40 13.58
C SER A 57 10.95 -4.09 13.03
N THR A 58 11.60 -3.45 12.05
CA THR A 58 11.12 -2.17 11.55
C THR A 58 10.09 -2.40 10.46
N ASN A 59 8.82 -2.18 10.81
CA ASN A 59 7.69 -2.23 9.87
C ASN A 59 7.93 -1.27 8.70
N VAL A 60 7.77 -1.78 7.48
CA VAL A 60 7.64 -0.96 6.28
C VAL A 60 6.28 -0.30 6.32
N LYS A 61 6.22 1.02 6.26
CA LYS A 61 4.95 1.77 6.28
C LYS A 61 4.75 2.56 5.00
N CYS A 62 3.53 2.54 4.47
CA CYS A 62 3.10 3.40 3.38
C CYS A 62 2.86 4.80 3.92
N VAL A 63 3.75 5.74 3.59
CA VAL A 63 3.71 7.11 4.11
C VAL A 63 3.07 8.08 3.15
N LYS A 64 3.09 7.78 1.84
CA LYS A 64 2.51 8.66 0.85
C LYS A 64 2.02 7.92 -0.38
N SER A 65 0.75 8.11 -0.74
CA SER A 65 0.20 7.69 -2.04
C SER A 65 0.41 8.76 -3.11
N LEU A 66 0.75 8.38 -4.35
CA LEU A 66 0.89 9.33 -5.47
C LEU A 66 -0.47 9.63 -6.13
N GLY A 67 -1.42 8.70 -6.11
CA GLY A 67 -2.80 8.87 -6.56
C GLY A 67 -3.71 9.57 -5.54
N ALA A 68 -3.18 10.53 -4.79
CA ALA A 68 -3.88 11.19 -3.70
C ALA A 68 -5.20 11.86 -4.15
N GLY A 69 -6.21 11.85 -3.27
CA GLY A 69 -7.54 12.42 -3.52
C GLY A 69 -8.67 11.45 -3.15
N VAL A 70 -8.44 10.15 -3.30
CA VAL A 70 -9.36 9.11 -2.84
C VAL A 70 -8.99 8.71 -1.41
N THR A 71 -9.94 8.75 -0.48
CA THR A 71 -9.72 8.42 0.94
C THR A 71 -10.67 7.35 1.42
N ALA A 72 -10.23 6.52 2.37
CA ALA A 72 -11.06 5.56 3.10
C ALA A 72 -10.69 5.62 4.59
N GLY A 73 -11.67 5.66 5.49
CA GLY A 73 -11.41 5.77 6.93
C GLY A 73 -10.60 7.03 7.32
N GLY A 74 -10.75 8.12 6.56
CA GLY A 74 -10.00 9.36 6.78
C GLY A 74 -8.54 9.34 6.30
N LYS A 75 -8.08 8.27 5.64
CA LYS A 75 -6.71 8.13 5.12
C LYS A 75 -6.72 7.98 3.61
N THR A 76 -5.65 8.42 2.94
CA THR A 76 -5.54 8.30 1.48
C THR A 76 -5.42 6.83 1.08
N VAL A 77 -6.17 6.40 0.07
CA VAL A 77 -6.02 5.08 -0.54
C VAL A 77 -4.65 5.00 -1.23
N VAL A 78 -3.94 3.91 -0.98
CA VAL A 78 -2.61 3.68 -1.52
C VAL A 78 -2.73 3.19 -2.95
N THR A 79 -2.05 3.91 -3.83
CA THR A 79 -1.67 3.50 -5.18
C THR A 79 -0.15 3.31 -5.16
N THR A 80 0.55 3.41 -6.30
CA THR A 80 2.01 3.57 -6.26
C THR A 80 2.38 4.74 -5.34
N GLY A 81 3.36 4.53 -4.46
CA GLY A 81 3.57 5.41 -3.31
C GLY A 81 4.89 5.18 -2.59
N LEU A 82 5.26 6.12 -1.74
CA LEU A 82 6.46 6.03 -0.92
C LEU A 82 6.20 5.17 0.31
N VAL A 83 7.16 4.29 0.60
CA VAL A 83 7.22 3.57 1.86
C VAL A 83 8.50 3.89 2.62
N LEU A 84 8.47 3.73 3.93
CA LEU A 84 9.65 3.83 4.78
C LEU A 84 9.82 2.56 5.60
N GLN A 85 11.04 2.00 5.61
CA GLN A 85 11.50 1.06 6.62
C GLN A 85 12.33 1.84 7.65
N GLY A 86 11.68 2.43 8.65
CA GLY A 86 12.35 3.35 9.57
C GLY A 86 12.73 4.63 8.84
N ILE A 87 14.02 4.85 8.61
CA ILE A 87 14.53 5.97 7.81
C ILE A 87 14.80 5.61 6.34
N TRP A 88 14.71 4.32 5.99
CA TRP A 88 15.11 3.83 4.69
C TRP A 88 13.98 3.95 3.68
N PRO A 89 14.18 4.68 2.57
CA PRO A 89 13.14 4.88 1.58
C PRO A 89 12.91 3.64 0.72
N GLY A 90 11.66 3.49 0.31
CA GLY A 90 11.25 2.54 -0.70
C GLY A 90 10.00 3.02 -1.43
N MET A 91 9.46 2.14 -2.26
CA MET A 91 8.23 2.41 -3.00
C MET A 91 7.34 1.17 -3.02
N ILE A 92 6.04 1.36 -2.77
CA ILE A 92 5.03 0.35 -3.08
C ILE A 92 4.81 0.34 -4.59
N ILE A 93 4.99 -0.82 -5.21
CA ILE A 93 4.87 -0.97 -6.66
C ILE A 93 3.41 -1.09 -7.05
N ARG A 94 3.12 -0.82 -8.33
CA ARG A 94 1.79 -1.00 -8.90
C ARG A 94 1.22 -2.38 -8.56
N SER A 95 -0.05 -2.41 -8.15
CA SER A 95 -0.77 -3.64 -7.83
C SER A 95 -0.73 -4.64 -8.97
N THR A 96 -0.43 -5.90 -8.66
CA THR A 96 -0.55 -7.03 -9.58
C THR A 96 -1.91 -7.72 -9.44
N GLN A 97 -2.56 -7.57 -8.29
CA GLN A 97 -3.87 -8.16 -7.95
C GLN A 97 -5.04 -7.27 -8.40
N ASN A 98 -4.80 -5.97 -8.62
CA ASN A 98 -5.78 -5.05 -9.16
C ASN A 98 -5.24 -4.32 -10.40
N GLN A 99 -5.84 -4.61 -11.56
CA GLN A 99 -5.44 -3.99 -12.83
C GLN A 99 -6.42 -2.92 -13.34
N ARG A 100 -7.61 -2.79 -12.73
CA ARG A 100 -8.74 -2.10 -13.35
C ARG A 100 -9.47 -1.09 -12.46
N VAL A 101 -9.28 -1.15 -11.14
CA VAL A 101 -9.81 -0.14 -10.22
C VAL A 101 -8.71 0.87 -9.93
N THR A 102 -8.88 2.11 -10.35
CA THR A 102 -7.86 3.15 -10.24
C THR A 102 -8.35 4.31 -9.39
N ALA A 103 -7.41 4.99 -8.73
CA ALA A 103 -7.57 6.30 -8.13
C ALA A 103 -6.71 7.28 -8.93
N ASN A 104 -7.33 8.25 -9.58
CA ASN A 104 -6.69 9.22 -10.47
C ASN A 104 -5.80 8.51 -11.52
N MET A 105 -6.36 7.51 -12.21
CA MET A 105 -5.69 6.68 -13.22
C MET A 105 -4.53 5.79 -12.70
N LEU A 106 -4.22 5.80 -11.41
CA LEU A 106 -3.25 4.90 -10.80
C LEU A 106 -3.96 3.73 -10.12
N PRO A 107 -3.56 2.47 -10.38
CA PRO A 107 -4.23 1.32 -9.76
C PRO A 107 -4.11 1.37 -8.24
N ILE A 108 -5.24 1.12 -7.57
CA ILE A 108 -5.30 0.98 -6.12
C ILE A 108 -4.54 -0.27 -5.72
N ASN A 109 -3.65 -0.14 -4.74
CA ASN A 109 -2.98 -1.26 -4.12
C ASN A 109 -3.88 -1.95 -3.09
N VAL A 110 -3.73 -3.26 -2.99
CA VAL A 110 -4.50 -4.13 -2.11
C VAL A 110 -3.57 -4.91 -1.19
N LYS A 111 -4.13 -5.53 -0.15
CA LYS A 111 -3.41 -6.40 0.77
C LYS A 111 -2.54 -7.41 0.02
N GLN A 112 -1.33 -7.66 0.54
CA GLN A 112 -0.27 -8.49 -0.06
C GLN A 112 0.43 -7.88 -1.29
N ASP A 113 0.07 -6.67 -1.72
CA ASP A 113 0.90 -5.96 -2.69
C ASP A 113 2.28 -5.62 -2.10
N THR A 114 3.24 -5.51 -2.99
CA THR A 114 4.66 -5.50 -2.65
C THR A 114 5.22 -4.09 -2.60
N ALA A 115 6.06 -3.82 -1.62
CA ALA A 115 6.96 -2.68 -1.60
C ALA A 115 8.41 -3.10 -1.78
N VAL A 116 9.20 -2.24 -2.41
CA VAL A 116 10.63 -2.44 -2.60
C VAL A 116 11.39 -1.38 -1.82
N ILE A 117 12.29 -1.82 -0.95
CA ILE A 117 13.17 -0.93 -0.18
C ILE A 117 14.42 -0.66 -1.01
N PHE A 118 14.71 0.60 -1.33
CA PHE A 118 15.74 0.92 -2.32
C PHE A 118 17.16 0.53 -1.88
N PRO A 119 17.61 0.77 -0.64
CA PRO A 119 18.96 0.42 -0.22
C PRO A 119 19.26 -1.08 -0.25
N SER A 120 18.27 -1.93 0.08
CA SER A 120 18.47 -3.39 0.16
C SER A 120 17.95 -4.14 -1.06
N GLY A 121 17.13 -3.50 -1.91
CA GLY A 121 16.37 -4.18 -2.96
C GLY A 121 15.32 -5.17 -2.43
N SER A 122 15.08 -5.20 -1.10
CA SER A 122 14.19 -6.17 -0.49
C SER A 122 12.74 -5.93 -0.92
N SER A 123 12.09 -7.02 -1.32
CA SER A 123 10.66 -7.08 -1.56
C SER A 123 9.91 -7.37 -0.26
N VAL A 124 8.90 -6.56 0.05
CA VAL A 124 8.14 -6.62 1.31
C VAL A 124 6.64 -6.64 1.00
N PRO A 125 5.91 -7.71 1.36
CA PRO A 125 4.45 -7.70 1.25
C PRO A 125 3.83 -6.80 2.32
N ILE A 126 2.87 -5.96 1.92
CA ILE A 126 2.08 -5.12 2.83
C ILE A 126 0.83 -5.90 3.27
N ASP A 127 0.84 -6.41 4.49
CA ASP A 127 -0.17 -7.33 5.02
C ASP A 127 -1.20 -6.64 5.93
N THR A 128 -0.88 -5.46 6.43
CA THR A 128 -1.76 -4.64 7.26
C THR A 128 -2.28 -3.47 6.44
N THR A 129 -3.61 -3.35 6.32
CA THR A 129 -4.25 -2.41 5.39
C THR A 129 -4.40 -0.99 5.91
N GLY A 130 -4.33 -0.80 7.23
CA GLY A 130 -4.38 0.52 7.88
C GLY A 130 -5.80 1.12 8.02
N GLN A 131 -6.81 0.40 7.52
CA GLN A 131 -8.25 0.70 7.64
C GLN A 131 -8.80 0.22 8.99
#